data_AF-A0AB37QVK9-F1
#
_entry.id   AF-A0AB37QVK9-F1
#
_cell.length_a   1.000
_cell.length_b   1.000
_cell.length_c   1.000
_cell.angle_alpha   90.00
_cell.angle_beta   90.00
_cell.angle_gamma   90.00
#
_symmetry.space_group_name_H-M   'P 1'
#
loop_
_entity.id
_entity.type
_entity.pdbx_description
1 polymer ?
#
loop_
_entity_poly.entity_id
_entity_poly.type
_entity_poly.pdbx_seq_one_letter_code
_entity_poly.pdbx_strand_id
1 'polypeptide(L)'
;MLDLKKPANQQIAMEAFFFGYQAFTAKADEMLAKRGFSRVHQRIVFFIARYPDLSVKELLTVLGVSKQALNAPLRQLIAMNLVHSAAPRE
;
A
#
# COMPACT_ATOMS: atom_id res chain seq x y z
N MET A 1 -6.37 10.94 -29.15
CA MET A 1 -5.55 10.05 -28.29
C MET A 1 -4.10 10.49 -28.41
N LEU A 2 -3.36 10.62 -27.30
CA LEU A 2 -1.94 11.02 -27.36
C LEU A 2 -1.14 9.96 -28.13
N ASP A 3 -0.30 10.39 -29.07
CA ASP A 3 0.63 9.49 -29.77
C ASP A 3 1.83 9.21 -28.87
N LEU A 4 1.83 8.05 -28.20
CA LEU A 4 2.84 7.65 -27.23
C LEU A 4 4.20 7.29 -27.87
N LYS A 5 4.35 7.33 -29.19
CA LYS A 5 5.66 7.15 -29.84
C LYS A 5 6.57 8.36 -29.68
N LYS A 6 6.01 9.52 -29.32
CA LYS A 6 6.75 10.76 -29.10
C LYS A 6 7.10 10.92 -27.61
N PRO A 7 8.37 11.10 -27.25
CA PRO A 7 8.78 11.29 -25.85
C PRO A 7 8.02 12.40 -25.11
N ALA A 8 7.76 13.53 -25.79
CA ALA A 8 6.99 14.63 -25.21
C ALA A 8 5.55 14.23 -24.82
N ASN A 9 4.89 13.41 -25.64
CA ASN A 9 3.55 12.93 -25.33
C ASN A 9 3.55 11.90 -24.18
N GLN A 10 4.63 11.11 -24.05
CA GLN A 10 4.80 10.21 -22.91
C GLN A 10 4.93 10.99 -21.61
N GLN A 11 5.71 12.06 -21.60
CA GLN A 11 5.87 12.94 -20.43
C GLN A 11 4.55 13.56 -20.00
N ILE A 12 3.79 14.13 -20.96
CA ILE A 12 2.45 14.68 -20.69
C ILE A 12 1.51 13.61 -20.12
N ALA A 13 1.53 12.40 -20.67
CA ALA A 13 0.71 11.30 -20.16
C ALA A 13 1.12 10.87 -18.74
N MET A 14 2.43 10.82 -18.45
CA MET A 14 2.94 10.49 -17.13
C MET A 14 2.59 11.56 -16.09
N GLU A 15 2.69 12.84 -16.43
CA GLU A 15 2.28 13.95 -15.56
C GLU A 15 0.78 13.94 -15.29
N ALA A 16 -0.03 13.75 -16.33
CA ALA A 16 -1.48 13.63 -16.19
C ALA A 16 -1.87 12.45 -15.29
N PHE A 17 -1.19 11.30 -15.46
CA PHE A 17 -1.40 10.14 -14.59
C PHE A 17 -0.95 10.42 -13.14
N PHE A 18 0.18 11.10 -12.96
CA PHE A 18 0.68 11.47 -11.64
C PHE A 18 -0.31 12.35 -10.88
N PHE A 19 -0.75 13.46 -11.48
CA PHE A 19 -1.71 14.38 -10.85
C PHE A 19 -3.09 13.74 -10.69
N GLY A 20 -3.54 12.97 -11.68
CA GLY A 20 -4.80 12.24 -11.61
C GLY A 20 -4.82 11.23 -10.47
N TYR A 21 -3.76 10.43 -10.32
CA TYR A 21 -3.64 9.46 -9.23
C TYR A 21 -3.47 10.15 -7.88
N GLN A 22 -2.70 11.23 -7.79
CA GLN A 22 -2.58 12.03 -6.56
C GLN A 22 -3.95 12.57 -6.13
N ALA A 23 -4.70 13.20 -7.04
CA ALA A 23 -6.02 13.75 -6.75
C ALA A 23 -7.03 12.66 -6.38
N PHE A 24 -7.07 11.56 -7.14
CA PHE A 24 -7.95 10.42 -6.89
C PHE A 24 -7.77 9.87 -5.47
N THR A 25 -6.54 9.84 -4.99
CA THR A 25 -6.20 9.16 -3.76
C THR A 25 -6.05 10.10 -2.56
N ALA A 26 -6.06 11.42 -2.76
CA ALA A 26 -5.86 12.45 -1.73
C ALA A 26 -6.80 12.33 -0.54
N LYS A 27 -8.10 12.10 -0.78
CA LYS A 27 -9.08 12.00 0.31
C LYS A 27 -8.83 10.78 1.21
N ALA A 28 -8.47 9.65 0.61
CA ALA A 28 -8.13 8.44 1.35
C ALA A 28 -6.86 8.64 2.20
N ASP A 29 -5.85 9.33 1.65
CA ASP A 29 -4.64 9.68 2.42
C ASP A 29 -4.95 10.60 3.59
N GLU A 30 -5.79 11.62 3.40
CA GLU A 30 -6.23 12.50 4.48
C GLU A 30 -6.91 11.71 5.61
N MET A 31 -7.79 10.76 5.25
CA MET A 31 -8.49 9.91 6.22
C MET A 31 -7.55 8.95 6.97
N LEU A 32 -6.56 8.38 6.28
CA LEU A 32 -5.54 7.54 6.91
C LEU A 32 -4.65 8.36 7.85
N ALA A 33 -4.20 9.54 7.41
CA ALA A 33 -3.34 10.42 8.18
C ALA A 33 -3.99 10.88 9.50
N LYS A 34 -5.31 11.15 9.48
CA LYS A 34 -6.10 11.46 10.70
C LYS A 34 -6.05 10.35 11.76
N ARG A 35 -5.73 9.12 11.38
CA ARG A 35 -5.57 7.96 12.27
C ARG A 35 -4.11 7.58 12.50
N GLY A 36 -3.15 8.39 12.02
CA GLY A 36 -1.72 8.07 12.07
C GLY A 36 -1.31 6.95 11.12
N PHE A 37 -2.07 6.72 10.05
CA PHE A 37 -1.82 5.68 9.06
C PHE A 37 -1.38 6.24 7.70
N SER A 38 -0.80 5.35 6.91
CA SER A 38 -0.38 5.58 5.52
C SER A 38 -0.94 4.50 4.60
N ARG A 39 -0.75 4.64 3.29
CA ARG A 39 -1.17 3.62 2.32
C ARG A 39 -0.59 2.23 2.58
N VAL A 40 0.61 2.15 3.16
CA VAL A 40 1.20 0.85 3.51
C VAL A 40 0.35 0.13 4.54
N HIS A 41 -0.19 0.85 5.54
CA HIS A 41 -1.12 0.28 6.53
C HIS A 41 -2.40 -0.24 5.85
N GLN A 42 -3.00 0.58 4.98
CA GLN A 42 -4.18 0.19 4.22
C GLN A 42 -3.95 -1.09 3.41
N ARG A 43 -2.81 -1.16 2.70
CA ARG A 43 -2.47 -2.32 1.87
C ARG A 43 -2.22 -3.58 2.71
N ILE A 44 -1.54 -3.45 3.85
CA ILE A 44 -1.34 -4.58 4.79
C ILE A 44 -2.69 -5.17 5.21
N VAL A 45 -3.59 -4.33 5.73
CA VAL A 45 -4.90 -4.79 6.20
C VAL A 45 -5.72 -5.38 5.04
N PHE A 46 -5.67 -4.77 3.85
CA PHE A 46 -6.35 -5.27 2.67
C PHE A 46 -5.89 -6.69 2.30
N PHE A 47 -4.57 -6.92 2.22
CA PHE A 47 -4.06 -8.24 1.83
C PHE A 47 -4.27 -9.30 2.90
N ILE A 48 -4.12 -8.97 4.18
CA ILE A 48 -4.42 -9.91 5.28
C ILE A 48 -5.92 -10.24 5.31
N ALA A 49 -6.81 -9.24 5.15
CA ALA A 49 -8.24 -9.49 5.09
C ALA A 49 -8.64 -10.39 3.90
N ARG A 50 -7.95 -10.27 2.77
CA ARG A 50 -8.19 -11.09 1.58
C ARG A 50 -7.58 -12.49 1.69
N TYR A 51 -6.44 -12.61 2.37
CA TYR A 51 -5.64 -13.81 2.53
C TYR A 51 -5.17 -13.93 4.00
N PRO A 52 -6.03 -14.45 4.91
CA PRO A 52 -5.82 -14.39 6.36
C PRO A 52 -4.55 -15.07 6.87
N ASP A 53 -4.07 -16.08 6.16
CA ASP A 53 -2.95 -16.93 6.59
C ASP A 53 -1.62 -16.56 5.91
N LEU A 54 -1.52 -15.35 5.33
CA LEU A 54 -0.27 -14.87 4.72
C LEU A 54 0.86 -14.85 5.75
N SER A 55 1.96 -15.53 5.43
CA SER A 55 3.21 -15.33 6.14
C SER A 55 3.74 -13.91 5.92
N VAL A 56 4.59 -13.43 6.83
CA VAL A 56 5.26 -12.12 6.67
C VAL A 56 6.07 -12.07 5.37
N LYS A 57 6.66 -13.20 4.95
CA LYS A 57 7.42 -13.30 3.69
C LYS A 57 6.52 -13.08 2.48
N GLU A 58 5.37 -13.74 2.43
CA GLU A 58 4.42 -13.57 1.34
C GLU A 58 3.81 -12.17 1.34
N LEU A 59 3.55 -11.59 2.51
CA LEU A 59 3.09 -10.22 2.64
C LEU A 59 4.09 -9.20 2.04
N LEU A 60 5.39 -9.38 2.27
CA LEU A 60 6.44 -8.57 1.62
C LEU A 60 6.39 -8.70 0.09
N THR A 61 6.23 -9.92 -0.41
CA THR A 61 6.17 -10.21 -1.84
C THR A 61 4.96 -9.54 -2.49
N VAL A 62 3.74 -9.72 -1.95
CA VAL A 62 2.53 -9.13 -2.56
C VAL A 62 2.48 -7.61 -2.42
N LEU A 63 3.10 -7.05 -1.38
CA LEU A 63 3.20 -5.60 -1.22
C LEU A 63 4.32 -4.98 -2.08
N GLY A 64 5.31 -5.76 -2.50
CA GLY A 64 6.47 -5.27 -3.23
C GLY A 64 7.27 -4.24 -2.42
N VAL A 65 7.42 -4.46 -1.11
CA VAL A 65 8.12 -3.54 -0.19
C VAL A 65 9.26 -4.24 0.53
N SER A 66 10.21 -3.45 1.05
CA SER A 66 11.29 -3.96 1.89
C SER A 66 10.79 -4.34 3.29
N LYS A 67 11.59 -5.14 4.00
CA LYS A 67 11.36 -5.45 5.43
C LYS A 67 11.26 -4.19 6.27
N GLN A 68 12.13 -3.22 6.01
CA GLN A 68 12.15 -1.94 6.74
C GLN A 68 10.84 -1.18 6.55
N ALA A 69 10.31 -1.13 5.32
CA ALA A 69 9.06 -0.47 5.01
C ALA A 69 7.81 -1.18 5.58
N LEU A 70 7.85 -2.51 5.75
CA LEU A 70 6.76 -3.28 6.34
C LEU A 70 6.75 -3.23 7.88
N ASN A 71 7.93 -3.35 8.50
CA ASN A 71 8.03 -3.68 9.92
C ASN A 71 7.39 -2.66 10.85
N ALA A 72 7.57 -1.36 10.60
CA ALA A 72 6.99 -0.33 11.45
C ALA A 72 5.46 -0.25 11.31
N PRO A 73 4.88 -0.17 10.09
CA PRO A 73 3.43 -0.23 9.90
C PRO A 73 2.78 -1.49 10.46
N LEU A 74 3.37 -2.67 10.22
CA LEU A 74 2.81 -3.93 10.71
C LEU A 74 2.81 -3.98 12.24
N ARG A 75 3.88 -3.52 12.90
CA ARG A 75 3.94 -3.42 14.37
C ARG A 75 2.89 -2.47 14.93
N GLN A 76 2.66 -1.32 14.29
CA GLN A 76 1.62 -0.38 14.70
C GLN A 76 0.21 -1.00 14.59
N LEU A 77 -0.07 -1.70 13.49
CA LEU A 77 -1.34 -2.40 13.30
C LEU A 77 -1.59 -3.49 14.36
N ILE A 78 -0.56 -4.25 14.72
CA ILE A 78 -0.63 -5.25 15.79
C ILE A 78 -0.86 -4.59 17.15
N ALA A 79 -0.12 -3.53 17.47
CA ALA A 79 -0.28 -2.80 18.74
C ALA A 79 -1.68 -2.19 18.90
N MET A 80 -2.36 -1.88 17.79
CA MET A 80 -3.73 -1.38 17.76
C MET A 80 -4.79 -2.49 17.66
N ASN A 81 -4.39 -3.77 17.75
CA ASN A 81 -5.26 -4.95 17.61
C ASN A 81 -6.05 -5.00 16.29
N LEU A 82 -5.52 -4.40 15.22
CA LEU A 82 -6.13 -4.43 13.89
C LEU A 82 -5.68 -5.64 13.06
N VAL A 83 -4.54 -6.22 13.42
CA VAL A 83 -3.94 -7.42 12.82
C VAL A 83 -3.35 -8.27 13.93
N HIS A 84 -3.40 -9.59 13.80
CA HIS A 84 -2.84 -10.52 14.76
C HIS A 84 -1.87 -11.46 14.04
N SER A 85 -0.75 -11.80 14.68
CA SER A 85 0.10 -12.91 14.23
C SER A 85 -0.24 -14.15 15.03
N ALA A 86 -0.45 -15.27 14.36
CA ALA A 86 -0.55 -16.58 14.99
C ALA A 86 0.78 -17.33 14.87
N ALA A 87 1.09 -18.21 15.83
CA ALA A 87 2.11 -19.22 15.63
C ALA A 87 1.66 -20.18 14.51
N PRO A 88 2.59 -20.75 13.73
CA PRO A 88 2.26 -21.81 12.79
C PRO A 88 1.53 -22.93 13.55
N ARG A 89 0.42 -23.41 13.00
CA ARG A 89 -0.18 -24.66 13.49
C ARG A 89 0.73 -25.82 13.06
N GLU A 90 1.06 -26.69 14.01
CA GLU A 90 1.83 -27.93 13.78
C GLU A 90 1.18 -28.82 12.73
#